data_AF-A0A0A8K6F7-F1
#
_entry.id   AF-A0A0A8K6F7-F1
#
_cell.length_a   1.000
_cell.length_b   1.000
_cell.length_c   1.000
_cell.angle_alpha   90.00
_cell.angle_beta   90.00
_cell.angle_gamma   90.00
#
_symmetry.space_group_name_H-M   'P 1'
#
loop_
_entity.id
_entity.type
_entity.pdbx_description
1 polymer ?
#
loop_
_entity_poly.entity_id
_entity_poly.type
_entity_poly.pdbx_seq_one_letter_code
_entity_poly.pdbx_strand_id
1 'polypeptide(L)' 'MLREIEAYTKAKGMAESTFGRLAANDGKLVDSLRGGSTVTLKTLRKIQAYIEGNPIKVVGEPVVEASSE' A
#
# COMPACT_ATOMS: atom_id res chain seq x y z
N MET A 1 5.78 -1.50 7.63
CA MET A 1 4.67 -0.61 7.23
C MET A 1 5.16 0.55 6.38
N LEU A 2 5.82 1.59 6.91
CA LEU A 2 6.26 2.73 6.08
C LEU A 2 7.07 2.32 4.84
N ARG A 3 8.13 1.51 5.01
CA ARG A 3 8.94 1.01 3.89
C ARG A 3 8.15 0.25 2.82
N GLU A 4 7.12 -0.47 3.22
CA GLU A 4 6.27 -1.27 2.31
C GLU A 4 5.38 -0.34 1.48
N ILE A 5 4.83 0.70 2.12
CA ILE A 5 4.08 1.76 1.45
C ILE A 5 4.99 2.50 0.47
N GLU A 6 6.21 2.88 0.88
CA GLU A 6 7.18 3.57 0.02
C GLU A 6 7.59 2.74 -1.21
N ALA A 7 7.84 1.44 -1.02
CA ALA A 7 8.12 0.53 -2.12
C ALA A 7 6.93 0.42 -3.08
N TYR A 8 5.71 0.32 -2.53
CA TYR A 8 4.48 0.21 -3.30
C TYR A 8 4.20 1.48 -4.12
N THR A 9 4.25 2.65 -3.49
CA THR A 9 4.01 3.94 -4.15
C THR A 9 5.05 4.20 -5.21
N LYS A 10 6.33 3.90 -4.94
CA LYS A 10 7.42 4.03 -5.91
C LYS A 10 7.23 3.12 -7.12
N ALA A 11 6.95 1.84 -6.91
CA ALA A 11 6.80 0.89 -8.01
C ALA A 11 5.52 1.13 -8.84
N LYS A 12 4.47 1.70 -8.23
CA LYS A 12 3.24 2.12 -8.94
C LYS A 12 3.32 3.52 -9.55
N GLY A 13 4.36 4.32 -9.23
CA GLY A 13 4.43 5.73 -9.60
C GLY A 13 3.34 6.60 -8.96
N MET A 14 2.83 6.20 -7.79
CA MET A 14 1.74 6.87 -7.08
C MET A 14 2.28 7.80 -6.00
N ALA A 15 1.68 8.98 -5.83
CA ALA A 15 2.00 9.85 -4.70
C ALA A 15 1.53 9.23 -3.37
N GLU A 16 2.33 9.38 -2.31
CA GLU A 16 2.03 8.85 -0.98
C GLU A 16 0.71 9.40 -0.39
N SER A 17 0.42 10.66 -0.66
CA SER A 17 -0.83 11.32 -0.26
C SER A 17 -2.05 10.74 -0.99
N THR A 18 -1.89 10.37 -2.27
CA THR A 18 -2.91 9.66 -3.05
C THR A 18 -3.12 8.26 -2.49
N PHE A 19 -2.04 7.54 -2.19
CA PHE A 19 -2.12 6.23 -1.56
C PHE A 19 -2.87 6.27 -0.24
N GLY A 20 -2.51 7.17 0.68
CA GLY A 20 -3.15 7.28 1.99
C GLY A 20 -4.65 7.60 1.88
N ARG A 21 -5.04 8.48 0.94
CA ARG A 21 -6.44 8.78 0.67
C ARG A 21 -7.20 7.56 0.12
N LEU A 22 -6.61 6.79 -0.79
CA LEU A 22 -7.27 5.61 -1.37
C LEU A 22 -7.33 4.42 -0.40
N ALA A 23 -6.24 4.16 0.33
CA ALA A 23 -6.14 3.01 1.23
C ALA A 23 -6.90 3.24 2.55
N ALA A 24 -6.78 4.43 3.14
CA ALA A 24 -7.27 4.69 4.50
C ALA A 24 -8.23 5.88 4.61
N ASN A 25 -8.51 6.61 3.52
CA ASN A 25 -9.18 7.91 3.53
C ASN A 25 -8.40 9.00 4.29
N ASP A 26 -7.06 8.86 4.35
CA ASP A 26 -6.19 9.77 5.09
C ASP A 26 -4.94 10.10 4.27
N GLY A 27 -4.91 11.27 3.64
CA GLY A 27 -3.79 11.70 2.81
C GLY A 27 -2.52 12.07 3.59
N LYS A 28 -2.59 12.15 4.92
CA LYS A 28 -1.45 12.45 5.82
C LYS A 28 -0.95 11.22 6.55
N LEU A 29 -1.51 10.04 6.25
CA LEU A 29 -1.14 8.77 6.84
C LEU A 29 0.37 8.50 6.74
N VAL A 30 0.95 8.67 5.55
CA VAL A 30 2.37 8.34 5.30
C VAL A 30 3.28 9.34 5.99
N ASP A 31 2.92 10.62 5.97
CA ASP A 31 3.63 11.68 6.69
C ASP A 31 3.60 11.45 8.20
N SER A 32 2.45 11.06 8.74
CA SER A 32 2.29 10.71 10.16
C SER A 32 3.16 9.50 10.55
N LEU A 33 3.18 8.44 9.72
CA LEU A 33 4.03 7.27 9.92
C LEU A 33 5.53 7.64 9.86
N ARG A 34 5.90 8.57 8.98
CA ARG A 34 7.27 9.09 8.87
C ARG A 34 7.68 9.89 10.11
N GLY A 35 6.74 10.64 10.69
CA GLY A 35 6.91 11.33 11.97
C GLY A 35 6.92 10.41 13.19
N GLY A 36 6.79 9.09 13.03
CA GLY A 36 6.77 8.12 14.13
C GLY A 36 5.40 7.92 14.79
N SER A 37 4.33 8.44 14.19
CA SER A 37 2.97 8.22 14.70
C SER A 37 2.56 6.75 14.52
N THR A 38 1.89 6.21 15.53
CA THR A 38 1.33 4.85 15.46
C THR A 38 -0.04 4.90 14.80
N VAL A 39 -0.30 3.96 13.89
CA VAL A 39 -1.62 3.79 13.28
C VAL A 39 -2.43 2.73 14.02
N THR A 40 -3.75 2.89 14.05
CA THR A 40 -4.61 1.86 14.63
C THR A 40 -4.56 0.56 13.80
N LEU A 41 -4.83 -0.58 14.43
CA LEU A 41 -4.95 -1.87 13.73
C LEU A 41 -5.99 -1.82 12.60
N LYS A 42 -7.07 -1.05 12.77
CA LYS A 42 -8.09 -0.83 11.74
C LYS A 42 -7.49 -0.17 10.49
N THR A 43 -6.67 0.86 10.68
CA THR A 43 -5.97 1.53 9.58
C THR A 43 -4.97 0.60 8.92
N LEU A 44 -4.21 -0.16 9.71
CA LEU A 44 -3.24 -1.13 9.21
C LEU A 44 -3.89 -2.19 8.32
N ARG A 45 -5.04 -2.74 8.74
CA ARG A 45 -5.81 -3.70 7.94
C ARG A 45 -6.29 -3.13 6.61
N LYS A 46 -6.73 -1.87 6.59
CA LYS A 46 -7.13 -1.19 5.34
C LYS A 46 -5.96 -1.01 4.37
N ILE A 47 -4.80 -0.63 4.89
CA ILE A 47 -3.57 -0.49 4.10
C ILE A 47 -3.19 -1.83 3.46
N GLN A 48 -3.17 -2.91 4.24
CA GLN A 48 -2.86 -4.26 3.75
C GLN A 48 -3.86 -4.70 2.69
N ALA A 49 -5.16 -4.62 2.98
CA ALA A 49 -6.21 -5.00 2.03
C ALA A 49 -6.14 -4.20 0.72
N TYR A 50 -5.74 -2.93 0.78
CA TYR A 50 -5.56 -2.11 -0.42
C TYR A 50 -4.37 -2.57 -1.27
N ILE A 51 -3.24 -2.91 -0.64
CA ILE A 51 -2.05 -3.42 -1.34
C ILE A 51 -2.34 -4.80 -1.95
N GLU A 52 -2.95 -5.70 -1.18
CA GLU A 52 -3.34 -7.05 -1.62
C GLU A 52 -4.36 -7.00 -2.77
N GLY A 53 -5.33 -6.09 -2.72
CA GLY A 53 -6.32 -5.90 -3.79
C GLY A 53 -5.80 -5.14 -5.01
N ASN A 54 -4.62 -4.52 -4.92
CA ASN A 54 -4.00 -3.77 -6.01
C ASN A 54 -2.53 -4.15 -6.19
N PRO A 55 -2.23 -5.42 -6.53
CA PRO A 55 -0.86 -5.88 -6.67
C PRO A 55 -0.15 -5.10 -7.78
N ILE A 56 1.15 -4.87 -7.58
CA ILE A 56 1.99 -4.24 -8.59
C ILE A 56 2.36 -5.33 -9.59
N LYS A 57 2.01 -5.15 -10.86
CA LYS A 57 2.57 -5.97 -11.94
C LYS A 57 4.05 -5.61 -12.09
N VAL A 58 4.91 -6.29 -11.35
CA VAL A 58 6.34 -6.28 -11.62
C VAL A 58 6.55 -6.95 -12.97
N VAL A 59 6.85 -6.14 -13.98
CA VAL A 59 7.19 -6.60 -15.33
C VAL A 59 8.51 -7.36 -15.22
N GLY A 60 8.45 -8.67 -14.98
CA GLY A 60 9.63 -9.51 -14.78
C GLY A 60 9.43 -10.82 -14.01
N GLU A 61 8.31 -11.05 -13.31
CA GLU A 61 8.02 -12.35 -12.67
C GLU A 61 7.00 -13.17 -13.48
N PRO A 62 7.18 -14.50 -13.59
CA PRO A 62 6.16 -15.37 -14.16
C PRO A 62 4.97 -15.35 -13.20
N VAL A 63 3.84 -14.84 -13.68
CA VAL A 63 2.56 -15.06 -13.02
C VAL A 63 2.30 -16.56 -13.02
N VAL A 64 2.63 -17.23 -11.91
CA VAL A 64 1.93 -18.45 -11.54
C VAL A 64 0.52 -18.03 -11.17
N GLU A 65 -0.32 -17.87 -12.20
CA GLU A 65 -1.77 -17.86 -12.05
C GLU A 65 -2.14 -19.23 -11.47
N ALA A 66 -2.09 -19.33 -10.14
CA ALA A 66 -2.73 -20.42 -9.44
C ALA A 66 -4.22 -20.29 -9.75
N SER A 67 -4.70 -21.19 -10.61
CA SER A 67 -6.10 -21.44 -10.87
C SER A 67 -6.90 -21.34 -9.57
N SER A 68 -7.97 -20.56 -9.61
CA SER A 68 -9.12 -20.90 -8.79
C SER A 68 -10.30 -21.12 -9.74
N GLU A 69 -10.78 -22.35 -9.62
CA GLU A 69 -11.82 -23.14 -10.28
C GLU A 69 -13.14 -22.42 -10.61
#